data_AF-A0A2G6CBK1-F1
#
_entry.id   AF-A0A2G6CBK1-F1
#
_cell.length_a   1.000
_cell.length_b   1.000
_cell.length_c   1.000
_cell.angle_alpha   90.00
_cell.angle_beta   90.00
_cell.angle_gamma   90.00
#
_symmetry.space_group_name_H-M   'P 1'
#
loop_
_entity.id
_entity.type
_entity.pdbx_description
1 polymer ?
#
loop_
_entity_poly.entity_id
_entity_poly.type
_entity_poly.pdbx_seq_one_letter_code
_entity_poly.pdbx_strand_id
1 'polypeptide(L)'
;MTLHLDKEELALEQAFERENITTPFLSSEELKKEKLKLKKYKVAKPEKRGILIRLLLSDIVKLKAKAESIGIPYQTYIISELHKVANKTV
;
A
#
# COMPACT_ATOMS: atom_id res chain seq x y z
N MET A 1 5.89 4.83 -32.66
CA MET A 1 6.03 4.58 -31.21
C MET A 1 5.97 3.08 -31.03
N THR A 2 7.13 2.42 -30.94
CA THR A 2 7.23 0.96 -30.85
C THR A 2 7.05 0.55 -29.40
N LEU A 3 5.91 -0.08 -29.09
CA LEU A 3 5.62 -0.66 -27.79
C LEU A 3 6.54 -1.87 -27.58
N HIS A 4 7.46 -1.75 -26.64
CA HIS A 4 8.38 -2.82 -26.26
C HIS A 4 7.74 -3.56 -25.08
N LEU A 5 6.86 -4.51 -25.38
CA LEU A 5 6.18 -5.33 -24.37
C LEU A 5 7.18 -6.28 -23.74
N ASP A 6 7.26 -6.29 -22.41
CA ASP A 6 8.08 -7.27 -21.68
C ASP A 6 7.50 -8.69 -21.84
N LYS A 7 8.28 -9.73 -21.56
CA LYS A 7 7.88 -11.14 -21.76
C LYS A 7 6.58 -11.50 -21.05
N GLU A 8 6.31 -10.88 -19.91
CA GLU A 8 5.06 -11.05 -19.16
C GLU A 8 3.87 -10.39 -19.86
N GLU A 9 4.06 -9.23 -20.47
CA GLU A 9 3.01 -8.49 -21.18
C GLU A 9 2.66 -9.15 -22.51
N LEU A 10 3.66 -9.67 -23.23
CA LEU A 10 3.44 -10.42 -24.47
C LEU A 10 2.68 -11.73 -24.22
N ALA A 11 2.94 -12.39 -23.10
CA ALA A 11 2.22 -13.60 -22.71
C ALA A 11 0.74 -13.30 -22.39
N LEU A 12 0.45 -12.13 -21.82
CA LEU A 12 -0.91 -11.68 -21.55
C LEU A 12 -1.66 -11.35 -22.84
N GLU A 13 -1.05 -10.66 -23.80
CA GLU A 13 -1.70 -10.39 -25.10
C GLU A 13 -2.02 -11.66 -25.87
N GLN A 14 -1.09 -12.63 -25.91
CA GLN A 14 -1.32 -13.91 -26.58
C GLN A 14 -2.41 -14.76 -25.90
N ALA A 15 -2.56 -14.63 -24.58
CA ALA A 15 -3.64 -15.24 -23.83
C ALA A 15 -4.99 -14.53 -24.02
N PHE A 16 -4.99 -13.28 -24.48
CA PHE A 16 -6.18 -12.48 -24.76
C PHE A 16 -6.68 -12.69 -26.20
N GLU A 17 -5.78 -12.77 -27.19
CA GLU A 17 -6.11 -12.99 -28.60
C GLU A 17 -6.61 -14.41 -28.89
N ARG A 18 -6.07 -15.41 -28.18
CA ARG A 18 -6.67 -16.73 -28.16
C ARG A 18 -7.83 -16.64 -27.18
N GLU A 19 -9.08 -16.73 -27.62
CA GLU A 19 -10.28 -16.77 -26.76
C GLU A 19 -10.34 -18.00 -25.80
N ASN A 20 -9.19 -18.52 -25.36
CA ASN A 20 -9.03 -19.41 -24.21
C ASN A 20 -9.00 -18.64 -22.89
N ILE A 21 -9.87 -17.63 -22.74
CA ILE A 21 -10.33 -17.27 -21.40
C ILE A 21 -11.34 -18.33 -20.99
N THR A 22 -10.88 -19.58 -20.82
CA THR A 22 -11.48 -20.41 -19.78
C THR A 22 -11.18 -19.66 -18.50
N THR A 23 -12.08 -18.75 -18.09
CA THR A 23 -12.17 -18.42 -16.67
C THR A 23 -12.19 -19.79 -16.00
N PRO A 24 -11.18 -20.19 -15.20
CA PRO A 24 -11.32 -21.40 -14.44
C PRO A 24 -12.56 -21.15 -13.60
N PHE A 25 -13.65 -21.83 -13.92
CA PHE A 25 -14.86 -21.77 -13.14
C PHE A 25 -14.48 -22.46 -11.84
N LEU A 26 -13.93 -21.68 -10.92
CA LEU A 26 -13.48 -22.12 -9.62
C LEU A 26 -14.63 -22.94 -9.06
N SER A 27 -14.37 -24.21 -8.74
CA SER A 27 -15.37 -25.02 -8.06
C SER A 27 -15.85 -24.22 -6.85
N SER A 28 -17.12 -24.36 -6.48
CA SER A 28 -17.72 -23.60 -5.38
C SER A 28 -16.89 -23.64 -4.07
N GLU A 29 -16.08 -24.69 -3.91
CA GLU A 29 -15.13 -24.90 -2.82
C GLU A 29 -13.85 -24.06 -2.94
N GLU A 30 -13.28 -23.93 -4.14
CA GLU A 30 -12.10 -23.09 -4.41
C GLU A 30 -12.45 -21.61 -4.27
N LEU A 31 -13.64 -21.21 -4.77
CA LEU A 31 -14.16 -19.86 -4.58
C LEU A 31 -14.34 -19.53 -3.08
N LYS A 32 -14.79 -20.50 -2.26
CA LYS A 32 -14.91 -20.33 -0.80
C LYS A 32 -13.53 -20.20 -0.14
N LYS A 33 -12.56 -21.03 -0.53
CA LYS A 33 -11.17 -20.96 -0.02
C LYS A 33 -10.52 -19.62 -0.36
N GLU A 34 -10.69 -19.15 -1.59
CA GLU A 34 -10.14 -17.87 -2.06
C GLU A 34 -10.81 -16.69 -1.35
N LYS A 35 -12.14 -16.70 -1.21
CA LYS A 35 -12.88 -15.71 -0.40
C LYS A 35 -12.46 -15.72 1.07
N LEU A 36 -12.16 -16.89 1.64
CA LEU A 36 -11.68 -17.00 3.02
C LEU A 36 -10.26 -16.44 3.18
N LYS A 37 -9.34 -16.74 2.25
CA LYS A 37 -8.01 -16.13 2.19
C LYS A 37 -8.14 -14.61 2.11
N LEU A 38 -8.92 -14.09 1.15
CA LEU A 38 -9.13 -12.66 0.98
C LEU A 38 -9.78 -12.00 2.20
N LYS A 39 -10.70 -12.68 2.89
CA LYS A 39 -11.24 -12.19 4.18
C LYS A 39 -10.14 -12.07 5.23
N LYS A 40 -9.27 -13.07 5.39
CA LYS A 40 -8.14 -12.98 6.34
C LYS A 40 -7.24 -11.77 6.05
N TYR A 41 -6.95 -11.50 4.77
CA TYR A 41 -6.18 -10.31 4.37
C TYR A 41 -6.93 -8.98 4.60
N LYS A 42 -8.26 -8.96 4.46
CA LYS A 42 -9.08 -7.76 4.75
C LYS A 42 -9.14 -7.44 6.24
N VAL A 43 -9.14 -8.43 7.12
CA VAL A 43 -9.10 -8.22 8.59
C VAL A 43 -7.71 -7.77 9.06
N ALA A 44 -6.65 -8.12 8.34
CA ALA A 44 -5.26 -7.78 8.69
C ALA A 44 -4.82 -6.38 8.23
N LYS A 45 -5.72 -5.53 7.70
CA LYS A 45 -5.35 -4.16 7.37
C LYS A 45 -5.41 -3.36 8.68
N PRO A 46 -4.26 -2.89 9.22
CA PRO A 46 -4.28 -2.11 10.45
C PRO A 46 -5.21 -0.92 10.25
N GLU A 47 -6.07 -0.74 11.25
CA GLU A 47 -7.14 0.21 11.18
C GLU A 47 -6.57 1.63 10.95
N LYS A 48 -6.92 2.25 9.82
CA LYS A 48 -6.41 3.57 9.43
C LYS A 48 -7.13 4.70 10.16
N ARG A 49 -7.35 4.56 11.47
CA ARG A 49 -7.93 5.62 12.29
C ARG A 49 -6.82 6.57 12.73
N GLY A 50 -6.98 7.86 12.44
CA GLY A 50 -6.14 8.90 13.01
C GLY A 50 -6.40 9.01 14.51
N ILE A 51 -5.32 9.07 15.30
CA ILE A 51 -5.38 9.27 16.75
C ILE A 51 -4.87 10.66 17.11
N LEU A 52 -5.39 11.21 18.22
CA LEU A 52 -4.92 12.46 18.79
C LEU A 52 -3.72 12.20 19.69
N ILE A 53 -2.58 12.83 19.38
CA ILE A 53 -1.36 12.77 20.19
C ILE A 53 -1.18 14.12 20.90
N ARG A 54 -0.98 14.10 22.22
CA ARG A 54 -0.62 15.31 22.97
C ARG A 54 0.88 15.54 22.85
N LEU A 55 1.26 16.75 22.47
CA LEU A 55 2.64 17.18 22.30
C LEU A 55 2.82 18.53 23.00
N LEU A 56 4.04 18.80 23.46
CA LEU A 56 4.39 20.11 23.98
C LEU A 56 4.44 21.12 22.84
N LEU A 57 3.95 22.34 23.10
CA LEU A 57 3.99 23.43 22.12
C LEU A 57 5.43 23.74 21.68
N SER A 58 6.38 23.69 22.62
CA SER A 58 7.80 23.89 22.37
C SER A 58 8.37 22.93 21.32
N ASP A 59 7.88 21.69 21.31
CA ASP A 59 8.37 20.66 20.40
C ASP A 59 7.77 20.84 19.00
N ILE A 60 6.49 21.22 18.92
CA ILE A 60 5.85 21.57 17.64
C ILE A 60 6.57 22.72 16.94
N VAL A 61 7.01 23.75 17.69
CA VAL A 61 7.78 24.86 17.11
C VAL A 61 9.10 24.36 16.50
N LYS A 62 9.83 23.51 17.22
CA LYS A 62 11.09 22.92 16.71
C LYS A 62 10.86 22.02 15.51
N LEU A 63 9.78 21.24 15.51
CA LEU A 63 9.41 20.35 14.40
C LEU A 63 9.02 21.13 13.15
N LYS A 64 8.32 22.27 13.30
CA LYS A 64 8.03 23.18 12.19
C LYS A 64 9.29 23.75 11.56
N ALA A 65 10.22 24.26 12.37
CA ALA A 65 11.50 24.78 11.87
C ALA A 65 12.29 23.72 11.08
N LYS A 66 12.32 22.48 11.57
CA LYS A 66 12.93 21.35 10.84
C LYS A 66 12.21 21.04 9.54
N ALA A 67 10.88 21.02 9.54
CA ALA A 67 10.10 20.74 8.34
C ALA A 67 10.29 21.83 7.26
N GLU A 68 10.35 23.10 7.66
CA GLU A 68 10.65 24.24 6.78
C GLU A 68 12.03 24.13 6.15
N SER A 69 13.06 23.73 6.90
CA SER A 69 14.41 23.52 6.34
C SER A 69 14.48 22.44 5.25
N ILE A 70 13.53 21.50 5.26
CA ILE A 70 13.41 20.40 4.29
C ILE A 70 12.41 20.76 3.18
N GLY A 71 11.65 21.86 3.33
CA GLY A 71 10.65 22.31 2.37
C GLY A 71 9.37 21.46 2.37
N ILE A 72 9.03 20.81 3.48
CA ILE A 72 7.83 19.97 3.59
C ILE A 72 6.89 20.45 4.71
N PRO A 73 5.57 20.17 4.63
CA PRO A 73 4.65 20.45 5.72
C PRO A 73 5.04 19.72 7.01
N TYR A 74 4.88 20.38 8.16
CA TYR A 74 5.26 19.81 9.45
C TYR A 74 4.50 18.52 9.79
N GLN A 75 3.24 18.39 9.34
CA GLN A 75 2.46 17.16 9.52
C GLN A 75 3.10 15.98 8.78
N THR A 76 3.51 16.20 7.52
CA THR A 76 4.18 15.20 6.68
C THR A 76 5.51 14.80 7.29
N TYR A 77 6.29 15.76 7.80
CA TYR A 77 7.54 15.49 8.48
C TYR A 77 7.34 14.58 9.71
N ILE A 78 6.40 14.95 10.60
CA ILE A 78 6.09 14.18 11.80
C ILE A 78 5.68 12.74 11.46
N ILE A 79 4.80 12.57 10.47
CA ILE A 79 4.32 11.25 10.03
C ILE A 79 5.47 10.42 9.46
N SER A 80 6.33 11.03 8.63
CA SER A 80 7.52 10.36 8.07
C SER A 80 8.45 9.86 9.18
N GLU A 81 8.78 10.70 10.16
CA GLU A 81 9.67 10.32 11.26
C GLU A 81 9.04 9.24 12.15
N LEU A 82 7.74 9.34 12.46
CA LEU A 82 7.03 8.30 13.21
C LEU A 82 7.04 6.95 12.47
N HIS A 83 6.82 6.95 11.15
CA HIS A 83 6.90 5.73 10.36
C HIS A 83 8.31 5.15 10.33
N LYS A 84 9.35 5.98 10.20
CA LYS A 84 10.74 5.52 10.27
C LYS A 84 11.04 4.85 11.59
N VAL A 85 10.59 5.44 12.71
CA VAL A 85 10.79 4.87 14.05
C VAL A 85 10.00 3.58 14.23
N ALA A 86 8.72 3.55 13.84
CA ALA A 86 7.88 2.37 13.99
C ALA A 86 8.32 1.18 13.13
N ASN A 87 8.88 1.44 11.94
CA ASN A 87 9.32 0.40 11.00
C ASN A 87 10.81 0.08 11.09
N LYS A 88 11.62 0.84 11.84
CA LYS A 88 13.00 0.44 12.15
C LYS A 88 12.93 -0.70 13.16
N THR A 89 12.91 -1.92 12.63
CA THR A 89 13.15 -3.14 13.40
C THR A 89 14.57 -3.08 13.94
N VAL A 90 14.70 -3.09 15.27
CA VAL A 90 15.95 -3.41 15.96
C VAL A 90 16.18 -4.91 15.85
#